data_AF-A0A2D4SNY5-F1
#
_entry.id   AF-A0A2D4SNY5-F1
#
_cell.length_a   1.000
_cell.length_b   1.000
_cell.length_c   1.000
_cell.angle_alpha   90.00
_cell.angle_beta   90.00
_cell.angle_gamma   90.00
#
_symmetry.space_group_name_H-M   'P 1'
#
loop_
_entity.id
_entity.type
_entity.pdbx_description
1 polymer ?
#
loop_
_entity_poly.entity_id
_entity_poly.type
_entity_poly.pdbx_seq_one_letter_code
_entity_poly.pdbx_strand_id
1 'polypeptide(L)'
;MQAEFNEAQVAFAELILECQLIELDVLQAWIDHLDVAPSDMGEALIQAGLLKEYELINGLSRSLGLSLASEIELEMYAVPHPLIPRELCIELLFIPLSDQSKSPFPIAISNPLDEVGLNYISEVLGGLELKVSLSAPAHLRHEIDACYGNEEEWKAYQAQQMNEQVHDGSLADANSDAFIEPAEQNIDQLGHQLSNGMNRPSSLPDWSSLANGDQGIEAFKYILEQG
;
A
#
# COMPACT_ATOMS: atom_id res chain seq x y z
N MET A 1 3.42 33.55 16.99
CA MET A 1 4.64 32.94 16.42
C MET A 1 4.22 32.56 15.01
N GLN A 2 4.91 33.01 13.96
CA GLN A 2 4.48 32.66 12.59
C GLN A 2 4.78 31.18 12.38
N ALA A 3 3.85 30.45 11.74
CA ALA A 3 4.06 29.07 11.35
C ALA A 3 5.31 28.96 10.45
N GLU A 4 6.24 28.07 10.80
CA GLU A 4 7.41 27.76 9.97
C GLU A 4 7.03 26.68 8.96
N PHE A 5 7.23 26.97 7.66
CA PHE A 5 6.95 26.04 6.58
C PHE A 5 8.24 25.45 6.01
N ASN A 6 8.20 24.18 5.63
CA ASN A 6 9.30 23.49 4.97
C ASN A 6 9.26 23.70 3.43
N GLU A 7 10.31 23.23 2.74
CA GLU A 7 10.43 23.39 1.28
C GLU A 7 9.29 22.70 0.51
N ALA A 8 8.88 21.50 0.92
CA ALA A 8 7.79 20.76 0.29
C ALA A 8 6.43 21.49 0.42
N GLN A 9 6.19 22.14 1.56
CA GLN A 9 5.00 22.95 1.80
C GLN A 9 4.99 24.23 0.97
N VAL A 10 6.15 24.86 0.77
CA VAL A 10 6.27 26.02 -0.12
C VAL A 10 6.02 25.60 -1.57
N ALA A 11 6.63 24.51 -2.03
CA ALA A 11 6.41 23.97 -3.36
C ALA A 11 4.93 23.59 -3.59
N PHE A 12 4.29 22.99 -2.58
CA PHE A 12 2.86 22.68 -2.62
C PHE A 12 2.00 23.94 -2.75
N ALA A 13 2.30 24.98 -1.97
CA ALA A 13 1.59 26.26 -2.03
C ALA A 13 1.72 26.94 -3.40
N GLU A 14 2.91 26.93 -3.99
CA GLU A 14 3.14 27.44 -5.36
C GLU A 14 2.33 26.63 -6.37
N LEU A 15 2.36 25.30 -6.27
CA LEU A 15 1.68 24.41 -7.20
C LEU A 15 0.16 24.59 -7.21
N ILE A 16 -0.48 24.73 -6.04
CA ILE A 16 -1.93 24.92 -5.96
C ILE A 16 -2.37 26.30 -6.48
N LEU A 17 -1.51 27.31 -6.39
CA LEU A 17 -1.73 28.64 -6.99
C LEU A 17 -1.59 28.59 -8.50
N GLU A 18 -0.55 27.92 -9.02
CA GLU A 18 -0.34 27.73 -10.45
C GLU A 18 -1.48 26.95 -11.11
N CYS A 19 -2.01 25.96 -10.39
CA CYS A 19 -3.16 25.18 -10.81
C CYS A 19 -4.49 25.95 -10.68
N GLN A 20 -4.49 27.18 -10.15
CA GLN A 20 -5.68 28.00 -9.90
C GLN A 20 -6.72 27.30 -9.03
N LEU A 21 -6.25 26.49 -8.06
CA LEU A 21 -7.11 25.78 -7.13
C LEU A 21 -7.57 26.68 -5.98
N ILE A 22 -6.73 27.65 -5.62
CA ILE A 22 -6.98 28.64 -4.58
C ILE A 22 -6.41 29.99 -5.02
N GLU A 23 -7.04 31.08 -4.59
CA GLU A 23 -6.54 32.44 -4.82
C GLU A 23 -5.46 32.81 -3.79
N LEU A 24 -4.47 33.62 -4.19
CA LEU A 24 -3.33 33.99 -3.35
C LEU A 24 -3.76 34.65 -2.04
N ASP A 25 -4.71 35.57 -2.11
CA ASP A 25 -5.26 36.31 -0.99
C ASP A 25 -6.03 35.42 -0.01
N VAL A 26 -6.67 34.35 -0.51
CA VAL A 26 -7.34 33.34 0.33
C VAL A 26 -6.30 32.46 1.04
N LEU A 27 -5.27 32.00 0.31
CA LEU A 27 -4.20 31.19 0.88
C LEU A 27 -3.40 31.97 1.94
N GLN A 28 -3.06 33.23 1.66
CA GLN A 28 -2.33 34.08 2.58
C GLN A 28 -3.16 34.37 3.85
N ALA A 29 -4.44 34.67 3.70
CA ALA A 29 -5.33 34.85 4.83
C ALA A 29 -5.41 33.58 5.69
N TRP A 30 -5.44 32.40 5.09
CA TRP A 30 -5.42 31.14 5.84
C TRP A 30 -4.10 30.94 6.59
N ILE A 31 -2.95 31.17 5.94
CA ILE A 31 -1.62 31.07 6.56
C ILE A 31 -1.47 32.03 7.75
N ASP A 32 -1.95 33.26 7.63
CA ASP A 32 -1.87 34.26 8.69
C ASP A 32 -2.61 33.88 9.98
N HIS A 33 -3.59 32.95 9.88
CA HIS A 33 -4.34 32.42 11.02
C HIS A 33 -3.74 31.13 11.60
N LEU A 34 -2.67 30.58 11.01
CA LEU A 34 -2.01 29.37 11.50
C LEU A 34 -1.01 29.71 12.61
N ASP A 35 -1.22 29.10 13.79
CA ASP A 35 -0.22 29.12 14.87
C ASP A 35 0.94 28.15 14.59
N VAL A 36 0.66 27.04 13.89
CA VAL A 36 1.61 25.97 13.55
C VAL A 36 1.31 25.49 12.13
N ALA A 37 2.34 25.21 11.35
CA ALA A 37 2.18 24.65 10.01
C ALA A 37 1.60 23.23 10.09
N PRO A 38 0.55 22.90 9.33
CA PRO A 38 0.00 21.55 9.30
C PRO A 38 0.99 20.58 8.66
N SER A 39 1.05 19.34 9.15
CA SER A 39 1.90 18.30 8.55
C SER A 39 1.53 18.03 7.09
N ASP A 40 0.24 17.96 6.78
CA ASP A 40 -0.30 17.88 5.42
C ASP A 40 -1.11 19.15 5.11
N MET A 41 -0.55 20.01 4.27
CA MET A 41 -1.19 21.26 3.86
C MET A 41 -2.42 21.02 2.98
N GLY A 42 -2.40 20.00 2.12
CA GLY A 42 -3.51 19.66 1.24
C GLY A 42 -4.73 19.21 2.02
N GLU A 43 -4.53 18.29 2.97
CA GLU A 43 -5.59 17.82 3.87
C GLU A 43 -6.14 19.00 4.71
N ALA A 44 -5.26 19.84 5.27
CA ALA A 44 -5.68 20.97 6.09
C ALA A 44 -6.51 22.01 5.31
N LEU A 45 -6.17 22.28 4.04
CA LEU A 45 -6.94 23.17 3.16
C LEU A 45 -8.31 22.58 2.80
N ILE A 46 -8.40 21.27 2.60
CA ILE A 46 -9.68 20.58 2.37
C ILE A 46 -10.57 20.65 3.62
N GLN A 47 -10.01 20.38 4.80
CA GLN A 47 -10.74 20.46 6.07
C GLN A 47 -11.22 21.88 6.38
N ALA A 48 -10.45 22.90 5.99
CA ALA A 48 -10.84 24.30 6.09
C ALA A 48 -11.92 24.72 5.07
N GLY A 49 -12.30 23.83 4.14
CA GLY A 49 -13.27 24.10 3.08
C GLY A 49 -12.75 25.04 1.99
N LEU A 50 -11.43 25.24 1.93
CA LEU A 50 -10.77 26.11 0.96
C LEU A 50 -10.47 25.40 -0.36
N LEU A 51 -10.34 24.07 -0.31
CA LEU A 51 -10.18 23.20 -1.48
C LEU A 51 -11.16 22.04 -1.41
N LYS A 52 -11.58 21.52 -2.56
CA LYS A 52 -12.24 20.20 -2.63
C LYS A 52 -11.20 19.14 -2.96
N GLU A 53 -11.32 17.97 -2.33
CA GLU A 53 -10.42 16.85 -2.56
C GLU A 53 -10.30 16.47 -4.04
N TYR A 54 -11.42 16.36 -4.75
CA TYR A 54 -11.43 16.09 -6.19
C TYR A 54 -10.69 17.16 -7.01
N GLU A 55 -10.85 18.45 -6.66
CA GLU A 55 -10.20 19.54 -7.38
C GLU A 55 -8.67 19.50 -7.14
N LEU A 56 -8.25 19.26 -5.89
CA LEU A 56 -6.85 19.12 -5.54
C LEU A 56 -6.19 17.96 -6.29
N ILE A 57 -6.76 16.76 -6.19
CA ILE A 57 -6.19 15.55 -6.77
C ILE A 57 -6.08 15.65 -8.30
N ASN A 58 -7.11 16.18 -8.98
CA ASN A 58 -7.03 16.40 -10.42
C ASN A 58 -6.02 17.48 -10.82
N GLY A 59 -5.96 18.57 -10.06
CA GLY A 59 -5.00 19.65 -10.30
C GLY A 59 -3.56 19.15 -10.23
N LEU A 60 -3.22 18.47 -9.13
CA LEU A 60 -1.90 17.88 -8.90
C LEU A 60 -1.53 16.80 -9.93
N SER A 61 -2.46 15.89 -10.24
CA SER A 61 -2.24 14.87 -11.28
C SER A 61 -1.90 15.50 -12.62
N ARG A 62 -2.61 16.56 -13.00
CA ARG A 62 -2.38 17.25 -14.27
C ARG A 62 -1.07 18.02 -14.29
N SER A 63 -0.72 18.72 -13.22
CA SER A 63 0.50 19.52 -13.17
C SER A 63 1.76 18.66 -13.11
N LEU A 64 1.71 17.54 -12.39
CA LEU A 64 2.83 16.62 -12.21
C LEU A 64 2.87 15.48 -13.23
N GLY A 65 1.83 15.35 -14.07
CA GLY A 65 1.74 14.27 -15.06
C GLY A 65 1.54 12.88 -14.45
N LEU A 66 0.98 12.81 -13.24
CA LEU A 66 0.76 11.57 -12.50
C LEU A 66 -0.59 10.95 -12.85
N SER A 67 -0.65 9.62 -12.93
CA SER A 67 -1.93 8.89 -13.05
C SER A 67 -2.75 9.01 -11.76
N LEU A 68 -4.08 9.00 -11.89
CA LEU A 68 -4.99 8.91 -10.74
C LEU A 68 -5.33 7.45 -10.46
N ALA A 69 -5.23 7.05 -9.19
CA ALA A 69 -5.78 5.81 -8.69
C ALA A 69 -7.14 6.09 -8.04
N SER A 70 -8.21 5.69 -8.72
CA SER A 70 -9.58 5.79 -8.21
C SER A 70 -9.84 4.82 -7.06
N GLU A 71 -10.92 5.04 -6.31
CA GLU A 71 -11.36 4.12 -5.24
C GLU A 71 -11.53 2.68 -5.75
N ILE A 72 -12.10 2.51 -6.95
CA ILE A 72 -12.30 1.19 -7.56
C ILE A 72 -10.95 0.53 -7.90
N GLU A 73 -9.99 1.30 -8.42
CA GLU A 73 -8.65 0.79 -8.72
C GLU A 73 -7.89 0.42 -7.45
N LEU A 74 -8.04 1.19 -6.37
CA LEU A 74 -7.51 0.84 -5.06
C LEU A 74 -8.11 -0.48 -4.57
N GLU A 75 -9.44 -0.63 -4.57
CA GLU A 75 -10.09 -1.88 -4.12
C GLU A 75 -9.65 -3.11 -4.96
N MET A 76 -9.40 -2.92 -6.26
CA MET A 76 -9.00 -4.02 -7.16
C MET A 76 -7.53 -4.39 -7.04
N TYR A 77 -6.65 -3.41 -6.79
CA TYR A 77 -5.22 -3.57 -6.97
C TYR A 77 -4.40 -3.36 -5.70
N ALA A 78 -4.93 -2.73 -4.66
CA ALA A 78 -4.19 -2.58 -3.42
C ALA A 78 -3.87 -3.95 -2.81
N VAL A 79 -2.63 -4.12 -2.39
CA VAL A 79 -2.15 -5.37 -1.81
C VAL A 79 -1.11 -5.08 -0.72
N PRO A 80 -1.18 -5.76 0.44
CA PRO A 80 -0.12 -5.67 1.44
C PRO A 80 1.22 -6.15 0.90
N HIS A 81 2.31 -5.50 1.30
CA HIS A 81 3.66 -5.94 0.98
C HIS A 81 4.38 -6.43 2.25
N PRO A 82 5.11 -7.55 2.23
CA PRO A 82 5.74 -8.11 3.43
C PRO A 82 6.72 -7.17 4.15
N LEU A 83 7.39 -6.28 3.40
CA LEU A 83 8.35 -5.32 3.97
C LEU A 83 7.72 -4.00 4.40
N ILE A 84 6.46 -3.75 4.07
CA ILE A 84 5.80 -2.48 4.34
C ILE A 84 4.77 -2.72 5.45
N PRO A 85 5.04 -2.25 6.68
CA PRO A 85 4.06 -2.36 7.75
C PRO A 85 2.91 -1.36 7.56
N ARG A 86 1.74 -1.71 8.11
CA ARG A 86 0.55 -0.85 8.09
C ARG A 86 0.82 0.55 8.62
N GLU A 87 1.59 0.64 9.71
CA GLU A 87 1.92 1.91 10.35
C GLU A 87 2.64 2.85 9.38
N LEU A 88 3.54 2.31 8.56
CA LEU A 88 4.26 3.07 7.55
C LEU A 88 3.31 3.57 6.45
N CYS A 89 2.37 2.73 6.00
CA CYS A 89 1.32 3.13 5.06
C CYS A 89 0.46 4.28 5.62
N ILE A 90 0.17 4.29 6.92
CA ILE A 90 -0.65 5.34 7.56
C ILE A 90 0.14 6.62 7.73
N GLU A 91 1.38 6.52 8.19
CA GLU A 91 2.26 7.67 8.46
C GLU A 91 2.57 8.44 7.17
N LEU A 92 2.92 7.73 6.10
CA LEU A 92 3.26 8.33 4.79
C LEU A 92 2.09 8.37 3.81
N LEU A 93 0.92 7.91 4.24
CA LEU A 93 -0.32 7.87 3.48
C LEU A 93 -0.16 7.33 2.05
N PHE A 94 0.26 6.08 1.96
CA PHE A 94 0.40 5.35 0.70
C PHE A 94 -0.02 3.89 0.80
N ILE A 95 -0.23 3.26 -0.35
CA ILE A 95 -0.49 1.82 -0.44
C ILE A 95 0.22 1.19 -1.65
N PRO A 96 0.84 0.00 -1.50
CA PRO A 96 1.36 -0.76 -2.63
C PRO A 96 0.22 -1.25 -3.54
N LEU A 97 0.48 -1.25 -4.85
CA LEU A 97 -0.45 -1.78 -5.84
C LEU A 97 0.07 -3.10 -6.42
N SER A 98 -0.86 -3.92 -6.92
CA SER A 98 -0.57 -5.18 -7.59
C SER A 98 0.25 -4.94 -8.85
N ASP A 99 1.11 -5.92 -9.22
CA ASP A 99 2.27 -5.79 -10.12
C ASP A 99 3.59 -5.39 -9.42
N GLN A 100 3.73 -5.76 -8.14
CA GLN A 100 4.92 -5.56 -7.28
C GLN A 100 6.22 -6.19 -7.80
N SER A 101 6.17 -7.07 -8.80
CA SER A 101 7.33 -7.76 -9.39
C SER A 101 8.02 -6.98 -10.51
N LYS A 102 7.47 -5.83 -10.91
CA LYS A 102 8.05 -4.99 -11.97
C LYS A 102 8.65 -3.72 -11.38
N SER A 103 9.86 -3.40 -11.84
CA SER A 103 10.38 -2.04 -11.73
C SER A 103 9.85 -1.23 -12.92
N PRO A 104 9.29 -0.03 -12.70
CA PRO A 104 9.13 0.66 -11.42
C PRO A 104 7.96 0.12 -10.56
N PHE A 105 8.18 0.01 -9.24
CA PHE A 105 7.27 -0.57 -8.24
C PHE A 105 6.04 0.33 -8.04
N PRO A 106 4.82 -0.16 -8.31
CA PRO A 106 3.64 0.68 -8.32
C PRO A 106 3.10 0.97 -6.91
N ILE A 107 2.91 2.25 -6.61
CA ILE A 107 2.30 2.73 -5.36
C ILE A 107 1.25 3.81 -5.65
N ALA A 108 0.23 3.87 -4.79
CA ALA A 108 -0.66 5.02 -4.72
C ALA A 108 -0.34 5.85 -3.47
N ILE A 109 -0.23 7.17 -3.62
CA ILE A 109 0.12 8.12 -2.54
C ILE A 109 -0.86 9.29 -2.50
N SER A 110 -0.93 10.00 -1.38
CA SER A 110 -1.66 11.27 -1.27
C SER A 110 -0.83 12.50 -1.62
N ASN A 111 0.47 12.49 -1.28
CA ASN A 111 1.34 13.65 -1.41
C ASN A 111 2.60 13.33 -2.24
N PRO A 112 2.62 13.70 -3.53
CA PRO A 112 3.75 13.44 -4.43
C PRO A 112 4.95 14.36 -4.22
N LEU A 113 4.82 15.41 -3.39
CA LEU A 113 5.91 16.34 -3.10
C LEU A 113 6.69 15.98 -1.84
N ASP A 114 6.27 14.93 -1.11
CA ASP A 114 7.03 14.40 0.02
C ASP A 114 8.18 13.50 -0.49
N GLU A 115 9.22 14.13 -1.02
CA GLU A 115 10.42 13.43 -1.51
C GLU A 115 11.11 12.63 -0.40
N VAL A 116 11.03 13.09 0.86
CA VAL A 116 11.62 12.39 2.01
C VAL A 116 10.86 11.09 2.28
N GLY A 117 9.53 11.14 2.31
CA GLY A 117 8.67 9.97 2.41
C GLY A 117 8.87 8.99 1.27
N LEU A 118 8.92 9.48 0.02
CA LEU A 118 9.15 8.64 -1.16
C LEU A 118 10.51 7.95 -1.15
N ASN A 119 11.57 8.67 -0.78
CA ASN A 119 12.91 8.09 -0.66
C ASN A 119 12.94 7.02 0.44
N TYR A 120 12.27 7.27 1.58
CA TYR A 120 12.18 6.28 2.65
C TYR A 120 11.43 5.01 2.20
N ILE A 121 10.31 5.15 1.47
CA ILE A 121 9.58 4.01 0.90
C ILE A 121 10.49 3.22 -0.06
N SER A 122 11.24 3.91 -0.93
CA SER A 122 12.18 3.27 -1.85
C SER A 122 13.29 2.52 -1.08
N GLU A 123 13.88 3.12 -0.05
CA GLU A 123 14.91 2.50 0.78
C GLU A 123 14.40 1.23 1.48
N VAL A 124 13.20 1.26 2.05
CA VAL A 124 12.53 0.08 2.66
C VAL A 124 12.35 -1.05 1.64
N LEU A 125 12.10 -0.69 0.38
CA LEU A 125 11.97 -1.62 -0.74
C LEU A 125 13.31 -1.99 -1.40
N GLY A 126 14.45 -1.66 -0.79
CA GLY A 126 15.77 -2.00 -1.32
C GLY A 126 16.25 -1.10 -2.47
N GLY A 127 15.76 0.12 -2.53
CA GLY A 127 16.12 1.13 -3.54
C GLY A 127 15.40 0.98 -4.88
N LEU A 128 14.23 0.34 -4.89
CA LEU A 128 13.41 0.22 -6.11
C LEU A 128 12.90 1.58 -6.57
N GLU A 129 12.88 1.78 -7.89
CA GLU A 129 12.23 2.92 -8.51
C GLU A 129 10.71 2.84 -8.30
N LEU A 130 10.08 3.95 -7.88
CA LEU A 130 8.65 3.98 -7.57
C LEU A 130 7.85 4.49 -8.78
N LYS A 131 6.80 3.76 -9.15
CA LYS A 131 5.78 4.22 -10.10
C LYS A 131 4.62 4.80 -9.32
N VAL A 132 4.56 6.12 -9.26
CA VAL A 132 3.60 6.84 -8.42
C VAL A 132 2.28 7.09 -9.15
N SER A 133 1.19 6.72 -8.49
CA SER A 133 -0.18 7.16 -8.80
C SER A 133 -0.71 8.00 -7.64
N LEU A 134 -1.48 9.03 -7.96
CA LEU A 134 -2.08 9.93 -6.97
C LEU A 134 -3.48 9.45 -6.59
N SER A 135 -3.80 9.43 -5.30
CA SER A 135 -5.14 9.13 -4.82
C SER A 135 -5.57 10.05 -3.68
N ALA A 136 -6.87 10.08 -3.45
CA ALA A 136 -7.49 10.83 -2.37
C ALA A 136 -7.07 10.25 -1.00
N PRO A 137 -6.67 11.09 -0.03
CA PRO A 137 -6.41 10.70 1.35
C PRO A 137 -7.49 9.79 1.94
N ALA A 138 -8.77 10.12 1.73
CA ALA A 138 -9.88 9.34 2.27
C ALA A 138 -9.92 7.91 1.72
N HIS A 139 -9.70 7.72 0.41
CA HIS A 139 -9.69 6.40 -0.21
C HIS A 139 -8.47 5.58 0.23
N LEU A 140 -7.30 6.22 0.36
CA LEU A 140 -6.09 5.53 0.84
C LEU A 140 -6.27 5.03 2.28
N ARG A 141 -6.80 5.86 3.19
CA ARG A 141 -7.08 5.43 4.57
C ARG A 141 -8.04 4.25 4.60
N HIS A 142 -9.13 4.32 3.83
CA HIS A 142 -10.10 3.24 3.72
C HIS A 142 -9.45 1.94 3.23
N GLU A 143 -8.64 2.01 2.19
CA GLU A 143 -8.04 0.82 1.59
C GLU A 143 -6.90 0.25 2.44
N ILE A 144 -6.12 1.09 3.13
CA ILE A 144 -5.11 0.62 4.09
C ILE A 144 -5.79 -0.19 5.20
N ASP A 145 -6.90 0.30 5.75
CA ASP A 145 -7.68 -0.42 6.74
C ASP A 145 -8.27 -1.73 6.19
N ALA A 146 -8.73 -1.74 4.94
CA ALA A 146 -9.32 -2.91 4.31
C ALA A 146 -8.28 -4.01 4.00
N CYS A 147 -7.10 -3.64 3.50
CA CYS A 147 -6.07 -4.56 3.04
C CYS A 147 -5.15 -5.08 4.15
N TYR A 148 -4.72 -4.20 5.07
CA TYR A 148 -3.84 -4.60 6.17
C TYR A 148 -4.61 -5.10 7.40
N GLY A 149 -5.93 -4.88 7.44
CA GLY A 149 -6.76 -5.20 8.59
C GLY A 149 -6.42 -4.36 9.81
N ASN A 150 -6.83 -4.85 10.99
CA ASN A 150 -6.57 -4.16 12.25
C ASN A 150 -5.15 -4.45 12.77
N GLU A 151 -4.60 -3.55 13.59
CA GLU A 151 -3.23 -3.65 14.15
C GLU A 151 -2.96 -5.00 14.87
N GLU A 152 -3.99 -5.58 15.50
CA GLU A 152 -3.91 -6.89 16.15
C GLU A 152 -3.75 -8.05 15.16
N GLU A 153 -4.41 -7.98 14.00
CA GLU A 153 -4.36 -8.99 12.94
C GLU A 153 -3.00 -8.96 12.23
N TRP A 154 -2.46 -7.76 12.00
CA TRP A 154 -1.12 -7.56 11.43
C TRP A 154 -0.01 -8.02 12.38
N LYS A 155 -0.11 -7.71 13.68
CA LYS A 155 0.82 -8.22 14.70
C LYS A 155 0.77 -9.73 14.82
N ALA A 156 -0.40 -10.34 14.70
CA ALA A 156 -0.54 -11.79 14.68
C ALA A 156 0.13 -12.40 13.43
N TYR A 157 -0.01 -11.77 12.27
CA TYR A 157 0.67 -12.19 11.04
C TYR A 157 2.20 -12.11 11.14
N GLN A 158 2.73 -10.98 11.64
CA GLN A 158 4.18 -10.83 11.89
C GLN A 158 4.69 -11.83 12.93
N ALA A 159 3.94 -12.08 14.00
CA ALA A 159 4.30 -13.04 15.05
C ALA A 159 4.30 -14.49 14.54
N GLN A 160 3.37 -14.84 13.64
CA GLN A 160 3.33 -16.16 13.00
C GLN A 160 4.55 -16.37 12.10
N GLN A 161 4.91 -15.39 11.26
CA GLN A 161 6.12 -15.47 10.43
C GLN A 161 7.42 -15.56 11.27
N MET A 162 7.48 -14.87 12.40
CA MET A 162 8.66 -14.88 13.27
C MET A 162 8.78 -16.17 14.11
N ASN A 163 7.67 -16.85 14.41
CA ASN A 163 7.66 -18.12 15.15
C ASN A 163 8.01 -19.33 14.26
N GLU A 164 7.70 -19.28 12.96
CA GLU A 164 8.06 -20.34 12.01
C GLU A 164 9.57 -20.41 11.72
N GLN A 165 10.32 -19.31 11.89
CA GLN A 165 11.79 -19.30 11.76
C GLN A 165 12.54 -19.92 12.97
N VAL A 166 11.87 -20.27 14.07
CA VAL A 166 12.51 -20.79 15.29
C VAL A 166 12.39 -22.33 15.39
N HIS A 167 11.61 -22.99 14.54
CA HIS A 167 11.35 -24.43 14.64
C HIS A 167 12.12 -25.34 13.66
N ASP A 168 12.99 -24.81 12.79
CA ASP A 168 13.87 -25.65 11.93
C ASP A 168 15.27 -25.89 12.54
N GLY A 169 15.31 -26.06 13.86
CA GLY A 169 16.54 -26.16 14.63
C GLY A 169 16.59 -27.33 15.59
N SER A 170 15.78 -28.39 15.42
CA SER A 170 16.00 -29.66 16.13
C SER A 170 15.09 -30.77 15.61
N LEU A 171 15.68 -31.77 14.96
CA LEU A 171 15.63 -33.18 15.38
C LEU A 171 16.34 -34.03 14.32
N ALA A 172 17.63 -34.25 14.55
CA ALA A 172 18.29 -35.44 14.05
C ALA A 172 17.74 -36.67 14.79
N ASP A 173 17.57 -37.74 14.02
CA ASP A 173 17.43 -39.14 14.41
C ASP A 173 16.11 -39.56 15.09
N ALA A 174 15.24 -40.23 14.34
CA ALA A 174 15.20 -41.69 14.36
C ALA A 174 14.00 -42.30 13.60
N ASN A 175 14.34 -43.31 12.80
CA ASN A 175 13.57 -44.52 12.46
C ASN A 175 12.62 -44.52 11.25
N SER A 176 13.01 -45.44 10.38
CA SER A 176 12.38 -46.08 9.24
C SER A 176 11.08 -46.84 9.55
N ASP A 177 10.38 -47.16 8.46
CA ASP A 177 9.34 -48.19 8.27
C ASP A 177 7.89 -47.85 8.61
N ALA A 178 7.12 -47.49 7.57
CA ALA A 178 5.79 -48.06 7.26
C ALA A 178 5.35 -47.55 5.87
N PHE A 179 5.44 -48.38 4.83
CA PHE A 179 4.30 -49.10 4.21
C PHE A 179 3.26 -48.18 3.53
N ILE A 180 3.29 -48.19 2.18
CA ILE A 180 2.34 -47.53 1.28
C ILE A 180 1.26 -48.54 0.86
N GLU A 181 -0.01 -48.20 1.03
CA GLU A 181 -1.11 -48.70 0.21
C GLU A 181 -1.94 -47.50 -0.30
N PRO A 182 -2.23 -47.39 -1.60
CA PRO A 182 -3.15 -46.38 -2.12
C PRO A 182 -4.54 -47.01 -2.30
N ALA A 183 -5.58 -46.39 -1.76
CA ALA A 183 -6.96 -46.74 -2.06
C ALA A 183 -7.68 -45.57 -2.76
N GLU A 184 -8.40 -45.97 -3.79
CA GLU A 184 -8.92 -45.17 -4.90
C GLU A 184 -10.16 -44.34 -4.57
N GLN A 185 -10.25 -43.21 -5.29
CA GLN A 185 -11.43 -42.61 -5.93
C GLN A 185 -12.80 -42.66 -5.22
N ASN A 186 -13.36 -41.48 -4.98
CA ASN A 186 -14.79 -41.25 -5.06
C ASN A 186 -15.06 -39.85 -5.60
N ILE A 187 -15.31 -39.75 -6.91
CA ILE A 187 -15.85 -38.56 -7.57
C ILE A 187 -17.25 -38.95 -8.03
N ASP A 188 -18.27 -38.52 -7.30
CA ASP A 188 -19.60 -38.42 -7.87
C ASP A 188 -20.49 -37.46 -7.06
N GLN A 189 -21.15 -36.59 -7.84
CA GLN A 189 -22.36 -35.82 -7.54
C GLN A 189 -22.25 -34.54 -6.69
N LEU A 190 -22.43 -33.39 -7.35
CA LEU A 190 -23.72 -32.67 -7.33
C LEU A 190 -23.70 -31.49 -8.32
N GLY A 191 -24.65 -31.54 -9.27
CA GLY A 191 -24.94 -30.44 -10.19
C GLY A 191 -25.99 -29.46 -9.65
N HIS A 192 -26.00 -28.30 -10.31
CA HIS A 192 -27.05 -27.27 -10.36
C HIS A 192 -27.37 -26.46 -9.09
N GLN A 193 -26.96 -25.19 -9.11
CA GLN A 193 -27.90 -24.05 -9.11
C GLN A 193 -27.21 -22.73 -9.51
N LEU A 194 -27.82 -22.06 -10.50
CA LEU A 194 -27.53 -20.69 -10.91
C LEU A 194 -28.25 -19.70 -9.98
N SER A 195 -27.72 -18.47 -9.90
CA SER A 195 -28.36 -17.23 -9.40
C SER A 195 -28.42 -17.01 -7.89
N ASN A 196 -27.46 -16.23 -7.35
CA ASN A 196 -27.73 -15.02 -6.56
C ASN A 196 -26.43 -14.40 -6.00
N GLY A 197 -26.21 -13.11 -6.27
CA GLY A 197 -25.27 -12.23 -5.57
C GLY A 197 -23.79 -12.46 -5.89
N MET A 198 -23.09 -11.42 -6.33
CA MET A 198 -21.62 -11.39 -6.27
C MET A 198 -21.20 -11.51 -4.80
N ASN A 199 -20.95 -12.73 -4.34
CA ASN A 199 -20.22 -12.99 -3.12
C ASN A 199 -18.76 -12.61 -3.38
N ARG A 200 -18.30 -11.57 -2.68
CA ARG A 200 -16.88 -11.30 -2.41
C ARG A 200 -16.24 -12.63 -1.99
N PRO A 201 -15.13 -13.09 -2.60
CA PRO A 201 -14.36 -14.17 -2.00
C PRO A 201 -13.80 -13.62 -0.69
N SER A 202 -14.42 -13.99 0.45
CA SER A 202 -13.99 -13.65 1.80
C SER A 202 -12.78 -14.46 2.25
N SER A 203 -11.86 -14.72 1.34
CA SER A 203 -10.61 -15.39 1.60
C SER A 203 -9.60 -14.71 0.69
N LEU A 204 -8.73 -13.91 1.30
CA LEU A 204 -7.45 -13.54 0.73
C LEU A 204 -6.84 -14.80 0.09
N PRO A 205 -6.19 -14.70 -1.09
CA PRO A 205 -5.39 -15.81 -1.59
C PRO A 205 -4.41 -16.22 -0.49
N ASP A 206 -4.36 -17.50 -0.19
CA ASP A 206 -3.47 -18.03 0.83
C ASP A 206 -2.01 -17.96 0.32
N TRP A 207 -1.39 -16.79 0.46
CA TRP A 207 -0.01 -16.56 0.09
C TRP A 207 0.98 -17.19 1.08
N SER A 208 0.51 -17.79 2.18
CA SER A 208 1.35 -18.54 3.13
C SER A 208 2.00 -19.76 2.47
N SER A 209 1.40 -20.30 1.39
CA SER A 209 1.99 -21.41 0.63
C SER A 209 3.16 -21.00 -0.27
N LEU A 210 3.42 -19.71 -0.45
CA LEU A 210 4.60 -19.19 -1.17
C LEU A 210 5.72 -18.74 -0.22
N ALA A 211 5.44 -18.64 1.07
CA ALA A 211 6.39 -18.23 2.09
C ALA A 211 7.12 -19.41 2.73
N ASN A 212 6.52 -20.62 2.73
CA ASN A 212 7.03 -21.75 3.49
C ASN A 212 7.54 -22.88 2.59
N GLY A 213 8.84 -22.85 2.33
CA GLY A 213 9.61 -23.96 1.76
C GLY A 213 10.75 -23.46 0.87
N ASP A 214 11.86 -24.20 0.85
CA ASP A 214 13.06 -23.94 0.04
C ASP A 214 12.79 -23.66 -1.45
N GLN A 215 11.58 -23.96 -1.94
CA GLN A 215 11.11 -23.65 -3.29
C GLN A 215 10.94 -22.15 -3.58
N GLY A 216 10.58 -21.32 -2.60
CA GLY A 216 10.42 -19.86 -2.81
C GLY A 216 11.77 -19.14 -2.98
N ILE A 217 12.77 -19.57 -2.22
CA ILE A 217 14.14 -19.05 -2.28
C ILE A 217 14.87 -19.63 -3.51
N GLU A 218 14.65 -20.89 -3.89
CA GLU A 218 15.18 -21.46 -5.13
C GLU A 218 14.53 -20.85 -6.39
N ALA A 219 13.23 -20.53 -6.38
CA ALA A 219 12.56 -19.83 -7.48
C ALA A 219 13.13 -18.41 -7.67
N PHE A 220 13.44 -17.71 -6.58
CA PHE A 220 14.05 -16.38 -6.62
C PHE A 220 15.51 -16.43 -7.14
N LYS A 221 16.29 -17.46 -6.76
CA LYS A 221 17.66 -17.67 -7.27
C LYS A 221 17.70 -18.09 -8.74
N TYR A 222 16.76 -18.93 -9.19
CA TYR A 222 16.66 -19.36 -10.59
C TYR A 222 16.33 -18.20 -11.55
N ILE A 223 15.56 -17.20 -11.08
CA ILE A 223 15.24 -15.99 -11.86
C ILE A 223 16.45 -15.04 -11.96
N LEU A 224 17.31 -14.98 -10.95
CA LEU A 224 18.54 -14.18 -10.95
C LEU A 224 19.68 -14.79 -11.80
N GLU A 225 19.69 -16.11 -12.03
CA GLU A 225 20.77 -16.80 -12.77
C GLU A 225 20.49 -17.00 -14.29
N GLN A 226 19.31 -16.60 -14.78
CA GLN A 226 18.93 -16.66 -16.21
C GLN A 226 18.76 -15.27 -16.86
N GLY A 227 19.25 -14.22 -16.22
CA GLY A 227 19.31 -12.84 -16.75
C GLY A 227 20.73 -12.41 -17.08
#